data_AF-A0A2D5E602-F1
#
_entry.id   AF-A0A2D5E602-F1
#
_cell.length_a   1.000
_cell.length_b   1.000
_cell.length_c   1.000
_cell.angle_alpha   90.00
_cell.angle_beta   90.00
_cell.angle_gamma   90.00
#
_symmetry.space_group_name_H-M   'P 1'
#
loop_
_entity.id
_entity.type
_entity.pdbx_description
1 polymer ?
#
loop_
_entity_poly.entity_id
_entity_poly.type
_entity_poly.pdbx_seq_one_letter_code
_entity_poly.pdbx_strand_id
1 'polypeptide(L)'
;MPADSVIVATIAIDPSTDGFASFAGNASPSLSSTYVLSDSCGLTTFTKLEDLGLPDINWAVQLEVTPECGTTPSCTADFNDDGEVRSPDLGVLLAAWGDTGKEAAPFDLDDDGIIDSSDLGILITQWGPCP
;
A
#
# COMPACT_ATOMS: atom_id res chain seq x y z
N MET A 1 -7.80 -2.51 6.74
CA MET A 1 -8.80 -3.60 6.58
C MET A 1 -8.92 -4.32 7.91
N PRO A 2 -10.13 -4.65 8.40
CA PRO A 2 -10.30 -5.47 9.60
C PRO A 2 -9.49 -6.78 9.52
N ALA A 3 -9.07 -7.31 10.67
CA ALA A 3 -8.13 -8.43 10.80
C ALA A 3 -8.53 -9.74 10.06
N ASP A 4 -9.78 -9.87 9.63
CA ASP A 4 -10.32 -11.06 8.96
C ASP A 4 -10.98 -10.75 7.60
N SER A 5 -10.53 -9.69 6.92
CA SER A 5 -11.08 -9.30 5.61
C SER A 5 -10.47 -10.13 4.49
N VAL A 6 -11.31 -10.70 3.62
CA VAL A 6 -10.88 -11.37 2.38
C VAL A 6 -10.98 -10.40 1.21
N ILE A 7 -9.91 -10.25 0.46
CA ILE A 7 -9.93 -9.52 -0.82
C ILE A 7 -10.33 -10.50 -1.91
N VAL A 8 -11.42 -10.20 -2.61
CA VAL A 8 -11.86 -10.96 -3.78
C VAL A 8 -11.52 -10.14 -5.03
N ALA A 9 -10.57 -10.62 -5.82
CA ALA A 9 -10.24 -10.06 -7.12
C ALA A 9 -10.87 -10.91 -8.23
N THR A 10 -11.67 -10.29 -9.09
CA THR A 10 -12.23 -10.92 -10.30
C THR A 10 -11.62 -10.25 -11.52
N ILE A 11 -11.04 -11.05 -12.42
CA ILE A 11 -10.45 -10.57 -13.66
C ILE A 11 -11.26 -11.15 -14.81
N ALA A 12 -11.88 -10.28 -15.60
CA ALA A 12 -12.66 -10.66 -16.77
C ALA A 12 -11.78 -10.65 -18.02
N ILE A 13 -12.00 -11.61 -18.90
CA ILE A 13 -11.40 -11.66 -20.23
C ILE A 13 -12.56 -11.43 -21.22
N ASP A 14 -12.37 -10.52 -22.18
CA ASP A 14 -13.37 -10.26 -23.20
C ASP A 14 -13.63 -11.53 -24.06
N PRO A 15 -14.83 -11.67 -24.65
CA PRO A 15 -15.15 -12.81 -25.49
C PRO A 15 -14.14 -12.98 -26.63
N SER A 16 -13.58 -14.18 -26.77
CA SER A 16 -12.66 -14.46 -27.87
C SER A 16 -13.37 -14.48 -29.22
N THR A 17 -12.68 -13.98 -30.25
CA THR A 17 -13.15 -14.03 -31.65
C THR A 17 -12.86 -15.36 -32.33
N ASP A 18 -11.92 -16.15 -31.81
CA ASP A 18 -11.53 -17.46 -32.34
C ASP A 18 -12.05 -18.64 -31.50
N GLY A 19 -12.79 -18.34 -30.44
CA GLY A 19 -13.36 -19.34 -29.54
C GLY A 19 -12.40 -19.88 -28.48
N PHE A 20 -11.19 -19.34 -28.38
CA PHE A 20 -10.21 -19.75 -27.37
C PHE A 20 -9.90 -18.62 -26.39
N ALA A 21 -9.89 -18.94 -25.09
CA ALA A 21 -9.36 -18.08 -24.05
C ALA A 21 -8.33 -18.88 -23.25
N SER A 22 -7.20 -18.26 -22.92
CA SER A 22 -6.16 -18.89 -22.12
C SER A 22 -5.80 -17.99 -20.94
N PHE A 23 -5.56 -18.61 -19.79
CA PHE A 23 -4.97 -17.97 -18.63
C PHE A 23 -3.83 -18.86 -18.13
N ALA A 24 -2.85 -18.27 -17.46
CA ALA A 24 -1.71 -18.98 -16.89
C ALA A 24 -1.55 -18.59 -15.43
N GLY A 25 -1.22 -19.54 -14.55
CA GLY A 25 -0.97 -19.31 -13.14
C GLY A 25 0.45 -19.69 -12.75
N ASN A 26 0.73 -19.73 -11.46
CA ASN A 26 1.94 -20.32 -10.90
C ASN A 26 1.63 -21.66 -10.22
N ALA A 27 2.67 -22.47 -10.04
CA ALA A 27 2.60 -23.73 -9.28
C ALA A 27 2.95 -23.54 -7.80
N SER A 28 2.99 -22.30 -7.32
CA SER A 28 3.25 -22.02 -5.91
C SER A 28 2.03 -22.47 -5.10
N PRO A 29 2.22 -23.14 -3.96
CA PRO A 29 1.10 -23.55 -3.12
C PRO A 29 0.33 -22.32 -2.64
N SER A 30 -0.94 -22.21 -3.03
CA SER A 30 -1.87 -21.24 -2.48
C SER A 30 -2.65 -21.90 -1.34
N LEU A 31 -2.88 -21.16 -0.25
CA LEU A 31 -3.78 -21.61 0.83
C LEU A 31 -5.25 -21.55 0.42
N SER A 32 -5.56 -20.87 -0.70
CA SER A 32 -6.92 -20.68 -1.22
C SER A 32 -7.03 -21.19 -2.67
N SER A 33 -8.15 -21.82 -3.01
CA SER A 33 -8.41 -22.32 -4.37
C SER A 33 -8.57 -21.17 -5.38
N THR A 34 -8.14 -21.41 -6.61
CA THR A 34 -8.45 -20.55 -7.76
C THR A 34 -9.77 -20.97 -8.39
N TYR A 35 -10.62 -20.00 -8.75
CA TYR A 35 -11.95 -20.22 -9.32
C TYR A 35 -12.04 -19.69 -10.75
N VAL A 36 -12.83 -20.37 -11.58
CA VAL A 36 -13.19 -19.94 -12.93
C VAL A 36 -14.71 -19.89 -13.09
N LEU A 37 -15.18 -18.94 -13.89
CA LEU A 37 -16.58 -18.79 -14.29
C LEU A 37 -16.63 -18.61 -15.81
N SER A 38 -17.48 -19.36 -16.49
CA SER A 38 -17.67 -19.25 -17.94
C SER A 38 -19.01 -19.84 -18.33
N ASP A 39 -20.03 -18.98 -18.40
CA ASP A 39 -21.39 -19.38 -18.79
C ASP A 39 -21.40 -20.05 -20.18
N SER A 40 -20.60 -19.53 -21.12
CA SER A 40 -20.46 -20.08 -22.47
C SER A 40 -19.88 -21.49 -22.50
N CYS A 41 -19.09 -21.87 -21.50
CA CYS A 41 -18.50 -23.20 -21.35
C CYS A 41 -19.28 -24.09 -20.36
N GLY A 42 -20.46 -23.65 -19.90
CA GLY A 42 -21.31 -24.38 -18.96
C GLY A 42 -20.90 -24.27 -17.48
N LEU A 43 -19.92 -23.42 -17.15
CA LEU A 43 -19.48 -23.13 -15.79
C LEU A 43 -20.26 -21.92 -15.26
N THR A 44 -21.54 -22.12 -14.92
CA THR A 44 -22.47 -21.05 -14.51
C THR A 44 -22.29 -20.59 -13.06
N THR A 45 -21.36 -21.20 -12.33
CA THR A 45 -20.98 -20.82 -10.97
C THR A 45 -19.45 -20.90 -10.85
N PHE A 46 -18.88 -20.14 -9.92
CA PHE A 46 -17.46 -20.22 -9.60
C PHE A 46 -17.07 -21.66 -9.29
N THR A 47 -16.29 -22.25 -10.21
CA THR A 47 -15.85 -23.64 -10.16
C THR A 47 -14.37 -23.64 -9.87
N LYS A 48 -13.93 -24.48 -8.93
CA LYS A 48 -12.51 -24.55 -8.59
C LYS A 48 -11.71 -25.20 -9.72
N LEU A 49 -10.49 -24.72 -9.95
CA LEU A 49 -9.59 -25.36 -10.91
C LEU A 49 -9.20 -26.79 -10.51
N GLU A 50 -9.11 -27.08 -9.21
CA GLU A 50 -8.84 -28.44 -8.70
C GLU A 50 -9.94 -29.44 -9.11
N ASP A 51 -11.20 -29.01 -9.11
CA ASP A 51 -12.35 -29.84 -9.53
C ASP A 51 -12.35 -30.10 -11.05
N LEU A 52 -11.61 -29.28 -11.81
CA LEU A 52 -11.40 -29.44 -13.26
C LEU A 52 -10.13 -30.24 -13.60
N GLY A 53 -9.43 -30.79 -12.60
CA GLY A 53 -8.18 -31.54 -12.81
C GLY A 53 -6.95 -30.65 -13.01
N LEU A 54 -7.00 -29.38 -12.56
CA LEU A 54 -5.91 -28.42 -12.61
C LEU A 54 -5.47 -28.02 -11.17
N PRO A 55 -5.00 -28.96 -10.34
CA PRO A 55 -4.68 -28.68 -8.94
C PRO A 55 -3.44 -27.78 -8.76
N ASP A 56 -2.56 -27.74 -9.77
CA ASP A 56 -1.26 -27.05 -9.69
C ASP A 56 -1.29 -25.66 -10.35
N ILE A 57 -2.47 -25.15 -10.73
CA ILE A 57 -2.61 -23.81 -11.32
C ILE A 57 -3.23 -22.87 -10.30
N ASN A 58 -2.42 -21.97 -9.76
CA ASN A 58 -2.85 -20.97 -8.79
C ASN A 58 -2.69 -19.55 -9.35
N TRP A 59 -3.73 -18.73 -9.18
CA TRP A 59 -3.64 -17.28 -9.29
C TRP A 59 -3.54 -16.69 -7.89
N ALA A 60 -2.42 -16.04 -7.60
CA ALA A 60 -2.19 -15.38 -6.33
C ALA A 60 -2.01 -13.87 -6.57
N VAL A 61 -2.63 -13.07 -5.71
CA VAL A 61 -2.35 -11.64 -5.61
C VAL A 61 -1.42 -11.46 -4.43
N GLN A 62 -0.21 -10.98 -4.66
CA GLN A 62 0.67 -10.52 -3.59
C GLN A 62 0.33 -9.07 -3.29
N LEU A 63 -0.15 -8.82 -2.07
CA LEU A 63 -0.27 -7.47 -1.53
C LEU A 63 0.89 -7.27 -0.57
N GLU A 64 1.83 -6.44 -0.98
CA GLU A 64 2.82 -5.90 -0.08
C GLU A 64 2.26 -4.60 0.48
N VAL A 65 1.94 -4.64 1.77
CA VAL A 65 1.70 -3.43 2.54
C VAL A 65 2.95 -3.28 3.39
N THR A 66 3.72 -2.23 3.13
CA THR A 66 4.63 -1.66 4.12
C THR A 66 3.77 -0.74 4.97
N PRO A 67 3.19 -1.21 6.10
CA PRO A 67 2.67 -0.25 7.05
C PRO A 67 3.89 0.54 7.51
N GLU A 68 3.87 1.84 7.30
CA GLU A 68 4.53 2.75 8.22
C GLU A 68 3.79 2.59 9.56
N CYS A 69 4.06 1.47 10.22
CA CYS A 69 3.68 1.27 11.60
C CYS A 69 4.64 2.19 12.34
N GLY A 70 4.18 3.42 12.61
CA GLY A 70 4.87 4.35 13.49
C GLY A 70 5.27 3.61 14.76
N THR A 71 6.54 3.22 14.82
CA THR A 71 7.17 2.86 16.07
C THR A 71 7.70 4.15 16.62
N THR A 72 7.11 4.52 17.75
CA THR A 72 7.35 5.69 18.60
C THR A 72 6.43 6.88 18.31
N PRO A 73 6.06 7.70 19.32
CA PRO A 73 5.32 8.94 19.07
C PRO A 73 6.09 9.67 18.00
N SER A 74 5.43 9.91 16.87
CA SER A 74 5.95 10.60 15.70
C SER A 74 6.84 11.76 16.12
N CYS A 75 8.15 11.55 16.12
CA CYS A 75 9.09 12.62 15.88
C CYS A 75 9.03 12.92 14.39
N THR A 76 7.87 13.34 13.92
CA THR A 76 7.69 13.76 12.53
C THR A 76 8.61 14.90 12.17
N ALA A 77 9.14 15.61 13.18
CA ALA A 77 10.14 16.65 13.01
C ALA A 77 11.60 16.16 13.16
N ASP A 78 11.88 14.86 13.27
CA ASP A 78 13.25 14.29 13.13
C ASP A 78 13.47 13.99 11.65
N PHE A 79 13.97 14.98 10.92
CA PHE A 79 14.08 14.93 9.46
C PHE A 79 15.39 14.30 8.99
N ASN A 80 16.35 14.11 9.89
CA ASN A 80 17.63 13.47 9.60
C ASN A 80 17.74 12.04 10.17
N ASP A 81 16.67 11.53 10.78
CA ASP A 81 16.52 10.21 11.37
C ASP A 81 17.63 9.89 12.41
N ASP A 82 18.09 10.90 13.18
CA ASP A 82 19.17 10.73 14.16
C ASP A 82 18.67 10.39 15.58
N GLY A 83 17.36 10.38 15.78
CA GLY A 83 16.69 10.07 17.04
C GLY A 83 16.51 11.26 17.96
N GLU A 84 16.82 12.50 17.54
CA GLU A 84 16.53 13.73 18.27
C GLU A 84 16.04 14.87 17.36
N VAL A 85 15.00 15.60 17.78
CA VAL A 85 14.61 16.85 17.11
C VAL A 85 15.44 18.01 17.63
N ARG A 86 16.35 18.53 16.81
CA ARG A 86 17.33 19.56 17.18
C ARG A 86 17.52 20.60 16.08
N SER A 87 18.59 21.38 16.19
CA SER A 87 18.98 22.39 15.21
C SER A 87 19.18 21.86 13.78
N PRO A 88 19.64 20.61 13.52
CA PRO A 88 19.67 20.04 12.18
C PRO A 88 18.29 20.01 11.53
N ASP A 89 17.27 19.54 12.24
CA ASP A 89 15.89 19.44 11.74
C ASP A 89 15.26 20.81 11.53
N LEU A 90 15.50 21.74 12.46
CA LEU A 90 15.11 23.14 12.26
C LEU A 90 15.75 23.73 11.00
N GLY A 91 17.01 23.38 10.72
CA GLY A 91 17.69 23.80 9.50
C GLY A 91 17.04 23.24 8.23
N VAL A 92 16.56 22.00 8.28
CA VAL A 92 15.82 21.36 7.19
C VAL A 92 14.47 22.05 6.97
N LEU A 93 13.69 22.29 8.03
CA LEU A 93 12.40 23.00 7.94
C LEU A 93 12.56 24.39 7.32
N LEU A 94 13.55 25.15 7.79
CA LEU A 94 13.80 26.50 7.29
C LEU A 94 14.32 26.53 5.84
N ALA A 95 14.97 25.46 5.38
CA ALA A 95 15.40 25.33 3.99
C ALA A 95 14.21 25.12 3.04
N ALA A 96 13.13 24.51 3.53
CA ALA A 96 11.89 24.25 2.79
C ALA A 96 10.79 25.30 3.04
N TRP A 97 11.12 26.43 3.68
CA TRP A 97 10.14 27.43 4.08
C TRP A 97 9.37 28.03 2.89
N GLY A 98 8.04 27.92 2.93
CA GLY A 98 7.15 28.39 1.87
C GLY A 98 7.02 27.43 0.68
N ASP A 99 7.62 26.25 0.72
CA ASP A 99 7.34 25.20 -0.26
C ASP A 99 5.89 24.71 -0.09
N THR A 100 5.32 24.25 -1.21
CA THR A 100 3.90 23.83 -1.28
C THR A 100 3.73 22.57 -2.11
N GLY A 101 2.61 21.87 -1.90
CA GLY A 101 2.26 20.68 -2.68
C GLY A 101 3.08 19.44 -2.28
N LYS A 102 3.25 18.48 -3.20
CA LYS A 102 3.79 17.15 -2.87
C LYS A 102 5.22 17.15 -2.33
N GLU A 103 6.03 18.11 -2.74
CA GLU A 103 7.42 18.23 -2.27
C GLU A 103 7.50 18.80 -0.84
N ALA A 104 6.43 19.46 -0.37
CA ALA A 104 6.32 19.99 0.99
C ALA A 104 5.90 18.91 2.00
N ALA A 105 5.22 17.86 1.53
CA ALA A 105 4.65 16.80 2.38
C ALA A 105 5.61 16.19 3.44
N PRO A 106 6.93 16.06 3.22
CA PRO A 106 7.82 15.55 4.25
C PRO A 106 8.07 16.51 5.43
N PHE A 107 7.82 17.81 5.24
CA PHE A 107 8.12 18.85 6.24
C PHE A 107 6.90 19.70 6.65
N ASP A 108 5.77 19.50 5.97
CA ASP A 108 4.44 19.98 6.33
C ASP A 108 3.89 19.08 7.45
N LEU A 109 4.02 19.55 8.67
CA LEU A 109 3.72 18.81 9.90
C LEU A 109 2.25 18.91 10.31
N ASP A 110 1.50 19.89 9.79
CA ASP A 110 0.06 20.03 10.03
C ASP A 110 -0.83 19.64 8.84
N ASP A 111 -0.22 19.23 7.72
CA ASP A 111 -0.85 18.77 6.49
C ASP A 111 -1.74 19.85 5.82
N ASP A 112 -1.44 21.14 6.00
CA ASP A 112 -2.21 22.24 5.41
C ASP A 112 -1.81 22.61 3.97
N GLY A 113 -0.70 22.05 3.49
CA GLY A 113 -0.16 22.16 2.14
C GLY A 113 0.88 23.26 1.95
N ILE A 114 1.33 23.94 3.01
CA ILE A 114 2.41 24.94 2.99
C ILE A 114 3.32 24.81 4.22
N ILE A 115 4.64 24.92 4.02
CA ILE A 115 5.57 24.95 5.16
C ILE A 115 5.68 26.37 5.72
N ASP A 116 5.17 26.59 6.92
CA ASP A 116 5.19 27.89 7.59
C ASP A 116 5.41 27.82 9.12
N SER A 117 5.01 28.89 9.81
CA SER A 117 5.12 29.01 11.26
C SER A 117 4.33 27.97 12.06
N SER A 118 3.29 27.39 11.48
CA SER A 118 2.48 26.34 12.10
C SER A 118 3.31 25.06 12.26
N ASP A 119 4.05 24.66 11.21
CA ASP A 119 4.99 23.53 11.24
C ASP A 119 6.13 23.79 12.21
N LEU A 120 6.69 25.01 12.20
CA LEU A 120 7.71 25.38 13.17
C LEU A 120 7.19 25.25 14.61
N GLY A 121 5.94 25.64 14.84
CA GLY A 121 5.26 25.44 16.12
C GLY A 121 5.26 23.98 16.53
N ILE A 122 4.90 23.07 15.62
CA ILE A 122 4.89 21.63 15.86
C ILE A 122 6.29 21.09 16.11
N LEU A 123 7.28 21.46 15.29
CA LEU A 123 8.69 21.03 15.47
C LEU A 123 9.20 21.37 16.88
N ILE A 124 8.91 22.56 17.38
CA ILE A 124 9.34 22.98 18.72
C ILE A 124 8.64 22.17 19.82
N THR A 125 7.41 21.68 19.62
CA THR A 125 6.76 20.79 20.60
C THR A 125 7.45 19.43 20.72
N GLN A 126 8.18 19.01 19.69
CA GLN A 126 8.91 17.74 19.63
C GLN A 126 10.40 17.87 20.01
N TRP A 127 10.87 19.06 20.40
CA TRP A 127 12.29 19.34 20.62
C TRP A 127 12.93 18.44 21.69
N GLY A 128 13.99 17.72 21.30
CA GLY A 128 14.71 16.80 22.17
C GLY A 128 14.68 15.35 21.66
N PRO A 129 15.03 14.38 22.52
CA PRO A 129 15.08 12.97 22.15
C PRO A 129 13.72 12.41 21.77
N CYS A 130 13.73 11.55 20.76
CA CYS A 130 12.55 10.81 20.31
C CYS A 130 12.26 9.62 21.24
N PRO A 131 11.02 9.47 21.76
CA PRO A 131 10.67 8.41 22.71
C PRO A 131 10.69 7.00 22.12
#